data_AF-A0A812E4D1-F1
#
_entry.id   AF-A0A812E4D1-F1
#
_cell.length_a   1.000
_cell.length_b   1.000
_cell.length_c   1.000
_cell.angle_alpha   90.00
_cell.angle_beta   90.00
_cell.angle_gamma   90.00
#
_symmetry.space_group_name_H-M   'P 1'
#
loop_
_entity.id
_entity.type
_entity.pdbx_description
1 polymer ?
#
loop_
_entity_poly.entity_id
_entity_poly.type
_entity_poly.pdbx_seq_one_letter_code
_entity_poly.pdbx_strand_id
1 'polypeptide(L)'
;MALSFYSAYHLTFYFFFLSISSFFLSLYFFLSLFLFLSFSLSISFFLSFYFFLSLFLFLSFSLSISFFLSFYFFLNCYNIICLLQLNSSLSGSGEEIGVVVRSCHDDLTTGQPLSPSKLPKSPLKTRTKRVRTTSSSSTSDRVVQTATRTLYTAGRPPWYDSQGQLKEAFVIGLCGGSASGKTTVARKIIEALAVPWVSVLSMDSFYKVLSYEESIKAAHNEYNFDHPDAFDFDLLYETLKRLKEGKMVDVPIYNFTTHKREIQKKTLYGANVVVFEGILAFANKKILDLLDMKVFVDTDSDERLARRLRRDITERGRDLHGILKMYSKFVKPAFDYYIAPTMSYADIIVPHGGENSVAINLIVLHVHKQLQKRGFKLRSKLALMSLSGQPMPNTLHVLEMTPQIQGLHTLIRNTSTPRNEFIFYSKRLMRMLFEFAMSLLPFKTVNIDTPQNIMYEGKRLDTKKICGVSILRAGETMESALGEVCKNVVIGKILIQTNFNTGEPELHYQRLPRDIRDCHVLLMDATVATGAAAMMAIRVLLDHDVPEENITLLSLLVAVSGVHSVAYAFPKVKIVTTAVDKEVNDQFHILPGLGNFGDRYFGTSSSAMVAA
;
A
#
# COMPACT_ATOMS: atom_id res chain seq x y z
N MET A 1 80.43 -22.85 52.73
CA MET A 1 79.30 -21.91 52.54
C MET A 1 79.20 -21.33 51.11
N ALA A 2 80.25 -21.38 50.27
CA ALA A 2 80.19 -20.91 48.88
C ALA A 2 79.65 -21.94 47.84
N LEU A 3 79.67 -23.25 48.16
CA LEU A 3 79.22 -24.30 47.23
C LEU A 3 77.70 -24.54 47.21
N SER A 4 76.96 -24.15 48.25
CA SER A 4 75.50 -24.33 48.31
C SER A 4 74.73 -23.25 47.54
N PHE A 5 75.30 -22.05 47.39
CA PHE A 5 74.65 -20.97 46.65
C PHE A 5 74.76 -21.17 45.12
N TYR A 6 75.86 -21.72 44.61
CA TYR A 6 76.05 -21.91 43.18
C TYR A 6 75.10 -22.95 42.56
N SER A 7 74.72 -23.98 43.33
CA SER A 7 73.79 -25.02 42.90
C SER A 7 72.33 -24.54 42.83
N ALA A 8 71.91 -23.64 43.73
CA ALA A 8 70.54 -23.12 43.78
C ALA A 8 70.22 -22.15 42.62
N TYR A 9 71.18 -21.34 42.18
CA TYR A 9 71.02 -20.44 41.03
C TYR A 9 70.97 -21.19 39.69
N HIS A 10 71.76 -22.27 39.54
CA HIS A 10 71.71 -23.07 38.31
C HIS A 10 70.40 -23.84 38.16
N LEU A 11 69.84 -24.35 39.26
CA LEU A 11 68.59 -25.10 39.25
C LEU A 11 67.38 -24.20 38.95
N THR A 12 67.33 -23.00 39.54
CA THR A 12 66.26 -22.01 39.27
C THR A 12 66.32 -21.46 37.85
N PHE A 13 67.52 -21.24 37.29
CA PHE A 13 67.67 -20.82 35.89
C PHE A 13 67.22 -21.91 34.91
N TYR A 14 67.49 -23.19 35.21
CA TYR A 14 67.04 -24.32 34.40
C TYR A 14 65.51 -24.49 34.42
N PHE A 15 64.88 -24.37 35.60
CA PHE A 15 63.41 -24.41 35.72
C PHE A 15 62.74 -23.23 35.01
N PHE A 16 63.33 -22.04 35.05
CA PHE A 16 62.81 -20.88 34.33
C PHE A 16 62.86 -21.10 32.81
N PHE A 17 63.96 -21.62 32.28
CA PHE A 17 64.12 -21.93 30.85
C PHE A 17 63.20 -23.06 30.37
N LEU A 18 62.98 -24.11 31.19
CA LEU A 18 62.01 -25.17 30.91
C LEU A 18 60.55 -24.66 30.94
N SER A 19 60.24 -23.70 31.81
CA SER A 19 58.89 -23.11 31.84
C SER A 19 58.62 -22.24 30.60
N ILE A 20 59.63 -21.49 30.15
CA ILE A 20 59.54 -20.64 28.96
C ILE A 20 59.44 -21.49 27.69
N SER A 21 60.27 -22.54 27.57
CA SER A 21 60.20 -23.44 26.40
C SER A 21 58.87 -24.21 26.35
N SER A 22 58.35 -24.67 27.49
CA SER A 22 57.02 -25.29 27.59
C SER A 22 55.89 -24.33 27.21
N PHE A 23 55.97 -23.07 27.64
CA PHE A 23 55.00 -22.04 27.29
C PHE A 23 54.99 -21.76 25.78
N PHE A 24 56.17 -21.57 25.16
CA PHE A 24 56.27 -21.37 23.71
C PHE A 24 55.83 -22.58 22.89
N LEU A 25 56.12 -23.80 23.36
CA LEU A 25 55.66 -25.02 22.70
C LEU A 25 54.13 -25.16 22.79
N SER A 26 53.53 -24.81 23.94
CA SER A 26 52.08 -24.80 24.11
C SER A 26 51.41 -23.74 23.24
N LEU A 27 52.00 -22.54 23.14
CA LEU A 27 51.49 -21.44 22.33
C LEU A 27 51.57 -21.78 20.85
N TYR A 28 52.66 -22.41 20.40
CA TYR A 28 52.82 -22.90 19.03
C TYR A 28 51.77 -23.97 18.70
N PHE A 29 51.53 -24.93 19.59
CA PHE A 29 50.51 -25.96 19.40
C PHE A 29 49.10 -25.36 19.35
N PHE A 30 48.80 -24.37 20.20
CA PHE A 30 47.51 -23.71 20.23
C PHE A 30 47.27 -22.85 18.97
N LEU A 31 48.28 -22.12 18.51
CA LEU A 31 48.21 -21.31 17.29
C LEU A 31 48.10 -22.20 16.04
N SER A 32 48.85 -23.31 16.01
CA SER A 32 48.77 -24.34 14.97
C SER A 32 47.38 -24.98 14.92
N LEU A 33 46.83 -25.37 16.07
CA LEU A 33 45.50 -25.98 16.15
C LEU A 33 44.40 -24.98 15.77
N PHE A 34 44.54 -23.72 16.16
CA PHE A 34 43.62 -22.64 15.79
C PHE A 34 43.65 -22.35 14.28
N LEU A 35 44.83 -22.29 13.66
CA LEU A 35 44.99 -22.16 12.22
C LEU A 35 44.41 -23.38 11.47
N PHE A 36 44.61 -24.59 11.99
CA PHE A 36 44.06 -25.80 11.39
C PHE A 36 42.52 -25.85 11.49
N LEU A 37 41.95 -25.52 12.67
CA LEU A 37 40.49 -25.46 12.85
C LEU A 37 39.84 -24.38 12.01
N SER A 38 40.43 -23.18 11.96
CA SER A 38 39.90 -22.07 11.15
C SER A 38 39.95 -22.36 9.65
N PHE A 39 41.04 -22.98 9.17
CA PHE A 39 41.15 -23.42 7.78
C PHE A 39 40.14 -24.53 7.46
N SER A 40 39.97 -25.51 8.34
CA SER A 40 38.97 -26.59 8.21
C SER A 40 37.53 -26.06 8.21
N LEU A 41 37.19 -25.14 9.11
CA LEU A 41 35.88 -24.49 9.14
C LEU A 41 35.62 -23.69 7.87
N SER A 42 36.63 -22.98 7.36
CA SER A 42 36.49 -22.20 6.12
C SER A 42 36.24 -23.11 4.92
N ILE A 43 36.97 -24.22 4.78
CA ILE A 43 36.75 -25.22 3.71
C ILE A 43 35.35 -25.82 3.83
N SER A 44 34.92 -26.19 5.03
CA SER A 44 33.58 -26.74 5.27
C SER A 44 32.47 -25.75 4.88
N PHE A 45 32.63 -24.48 5.24
CA PHE A 45 31.69 -23.41 4.86
C PHE A 45 31.66 -23.18 3.35
N PHE A 46 32.82 -23.16 2.68
CA PHE A 46 32.89 -23.02 1.23
C PHE A 46 32.31 -24.24 0.49
N LEU A 47 32.56 -25.47 0.97
CA LEU A 47 31.97 -26.69 0.39
C LEU A 47 30.45 -26.71 0.59
N SER A 48 29.96 -26.32 1.77
CA SER A 48 28.53 -26.21 2.07
C SER A 48 27.85 -25.17 1.18
N PHE A 49 28.45 -23.98 1.04
CA PHE A 49 27.95 -22.92 0.17
C PHE A 49 27.95 -23.35 -1.31
N TYR A 50 29.00 -24.03 -1.77
CA TYR A 50 29.06 -24.58 -3.12
C TYR A 50 27.98 -25.64 -3.36
N PHE A 51 27.76 -26.55 -2.41
CA PHE A 51 26.71 -27.57 -2.52
C PHE A 51 25.31 -26.94 -2.53
N PHE A 52 25.08 -25.92 -1.70
CA PHE A 52 23.81 -25.19 -1.66
C PHE A 52 23.55 -24.41 -2.96
N LEU A 53 24.57 -23.74 -3.50
CA LEU A 53 24.48 -23.00 -4.76
C LEU A 53 24.26 -23.94 -5.95
N SER A 54 24.95 -25.10 -5.97
CA SER A 54 24.77 -26.15 -6.96
C SER A 54 23.37 -26.76 -6.91
N LEU A 55 22.85 -27.06 -5.71
CA LEU A 55 21.50 -27.57 -5.51
C LEU A 55 20.44 -26.55 -5.91
N PHE A 56 20.65 -25.27 -5.60
CA PHE A 56 19.77 -24.18 -6.01
C PHE A 56 19.74 -23.99 -7.53
N LEU A 57 20.90 -24.05 -8.20
CA LEU A 57 21.00 -24.04 -9.66
C LEU A 57 20.31 -25.26 -10.28
N PHE A 58 20.47 -26.44 -9.70
CA PHE A 58 19.81 -27.66 -10.17
C PHE A 58 18.28 -27.60 -10.00
N LEU A 59 17.78 -27.18 -8.83
CA LEU A 59 16.35 -27.02 -8.59
C LEU A 59 15.72 -25.94 -9.47
N SER A 60 16.39 -24.80 -9.64
CA SER A 60 15.89 -23.73 -10.51
C SER A 60 15.87 -24.14 -11.98
N PHE A 61 16.89 -24.88 -12.45
CA PHE A 61 16.89 -25.45 -13.80
C PHE A 61 15.79 -26.50 -13.97
N SER A 62 15.62 -27.39 -12.99
CA SER A 62 14.54 -28.40 -12.99
C SER A 62 13.14 -27.79 -12.98
N LEU A 63 12.89 -26.78 -12.14
CA LEU A 63 11.62 -26.03 -12.13
C LEU A 63 11.38 -25.32 -13.46
N SER A 64 12.42 -24.76 -14.07
CA SER A 64 12.29 -24.09 -15.37
C SER A 64 11.91 -25.08 -16.47
N ILE A 65 12.55 -26.26 -16.52
CA ILE A 65 12.21 -27.32 -17.47
C ILE A 65 10.78 -27.81 -17.24
N SER A 66 10.38 -28.02 -15.99
CA SER A 66 9.02 -28.44 -15.63
C SER A 66 7.97 -27.40 -16.06
N PHE A 67 8.25 -26.12 -15.85
CA PHE A 67 7.40 -25.02 -16.29
C PHE A 67 7.30 -24.94 -17.83
N PHE A 68 8.41 -25.12 -18.54
CA PHE A 68 8.42 -25.14 -20.00
C PHE A 68 7.70 -26.37 -20.58
N LEU A 69 7.87 -27.57 -19.98
CA LEU A 69 7.12 -28.76 -20.37
C LEU A 69 5.63 -28.59 -20.11
N SER A 70 5.25 -28.06 -18.94
CA SER A 70 3.85 -27.79 -18.60
C SER A 70 3.21 -26.81 -19.58
N PHE A 71 3.93 -25.73 -19.94
CA PHE A 71 3.47 -24.77 -20.93
C PHE A 71 3.37 -25.38 -22.34
N TYR A 72 4.31 -26.24 -22.72
CA TYR A 72 4.28 -26.97 -23.99
C TYR A 72 3.11 -27.96 -24.08
N PHE A 73 2.83 -28.70 -23.00
CA PHE A 73 1.64 -29.55 -22.89
C PHE A 73 0.36 -28.73 -22.94
N PHE A 74 0.31 -27.58 -22.27
CA PHE A 74 -0.84 -26.69 -22.30
C PHE A 74 -1.11 -26.14 -23.72
N LEU A 75 -0.08 -25.73 -24.46
CA LEU A 75 -0.22 -25.31 -25.86
C LEU A 75 -0.66 -26.45 -26.78
N ASN A 76 -0.15 -27.66 -26.59
CA ASN A 76 -0.56 -28.82 -27.38
C ASN A 76 -2.01 -29.21 -27.08
N CYS A 77 -2.42 -29.25 -25.81
CA CYS A 77 -3.80 -29.48 -25.43
C CYS A 77 -4.72 -28.40 -26.01
N TYR A 78 -4.31 -27.12 -25.97
CA TYR A 78 -5.07 -26.03 -26.56
C TYR A 78 -5.23 -26.17 -28.08
N ASN A 79 -4.17 -26.55 -28.80
CA ASN A 79 -4.23 -26.81 -30.24
C ASN A 79 -5.10 -28.03 -30.58
N ILE A 80 -5.07 -29.08 -29.77
CA ILE A 80 -5.93 -30.26 -29.94
C ILE A 80 -7.40 -29.89 -29.69
N ILE A 81 -7.69 -29.08 -28.67
CA ILE A 81 -9.04 -28.58 -28.37
C ILE A 81 -9.54 -27.69 -29.51
N CYS A 82 -8.71 -26.79 -30.03
CA CYS A 82 -9.05 -25.97 -31.21
C CYS A 82 -9.30 -26.83 -32.46
N LEU A 83 -8.52 -27.89 -32.69
CA LEU A 83 -8.73 -28.83 -33.81
C LEU A 83 -10.02 -29.65 -33.65
N LEU A 84 -10.36 -30.06 -32.42
CA LEU A 84 -11.61 -30.73 -32.12
C LEU A 84 -12.82 -29.80 -32.28
N GLN A 85 -12.70 -28.53 -31.89
CA GLN A 85 -13.73 -27.53 -32.14
C GLN A 85 -13.91 -27.24 -33.64
N LEU A 86 -12.81 -27.12 -34.40
CA LEU A 86 -12.86 -26.94 -35.86
C LEU A 86 -13.53 -28.12 -36.57
N ASN A 87 -13.19 -29.36 -36.18
CA ASN A 87 -13.82 -30.57 -36.75
C ASN A 87 -15.29 -30.72 -36.34
N SER A 88 -15.69 -30.24 -35.16
CA SER A 88 -17.11 -30.24 -34.75
C SER A 88 -17.96 -29.20 -35.48
N SER A 89 -17.35 -28.13 -35.99
CA SER A 89 -18.03 -27.12 -36.83
C SER A 89 -18.10 -27.48 -38.32
N LEU A 90 -17.37 -28.51 -38.76
CA LEU A 90 -17.35 -28.97 -40.17
C LEU A 90 -18.27 -30.17 -40.44
N SER A 91 -18.88 -30.78 -39.42
CA SER A 91 -19.77 -31.94 -39.55
C SER A 91 -21.28 -31.63 -39.44
N GLY A 92 -21.67 -30.35 -39.35
CA GLY A 92 -23.05 -29.92 -39.13
C GLY A 92 -23.50 -28.81 -40.08
N SER A 93 -23.68 -29.10 -41.37
CA SER A 93 -24.70 -28.47 -42.24
C SER A 93 -24.57 -29.01 -43.67
N GLY A 94 -25.48 -29.89 -44.05
CA GLY A 94 -25.73 -30.24 -45.45
C GLY A 94 -26.76 -29.29 -46.08
N GLU A 95 -26.57 -29.05 -47.38
CA GLU A 95 -27.55 -28.63 -48.41
C GLU A 95 -28.16 -27.21 -48.30
N GLU A 96 -28.33 -26.39 -49.34
CA GLU A 96 -28.43 -26.63 -50.79
C GLU A 96 -28.30 -25.31 -51.63
N ILE A 97 -27.89 -25.46 -52.90
CA ILE A 97 -28.20 -24.68 -54.14
C ILE A 97 -27.55 -23.30 -54.42
N GLY A 98 -26.93 -23.19 -55.62
CA GLY A 98 -27.02 -21.98 -56.45
C GLY A 98 -25.84 -21.64 -57.36
N VAL A 99 -25.72 -22.29 -58.52
CA VAL A 99 -24.78 -21.97 -59.62
C VAL A 99 -25.17 -20.68 -60.35
N VAL A 100 -24.22 -19.76 -60.59
CA VAL A 100 -24.21 -18.89 -61.80
C VAL A 100 -22.77 -18.64 -62.26
N VAL A 101 -22.46 -19.15 -63.45
CA VAL A 101 -21.28 -18.81 -64.28
C VAL A 101 -21.68 -17.68 -65.22
N ARG A 102 -20.80 -16.69 -65.45
CA ARG A 102 -20.72 -15.99 -66.75
C ARG A 102 -19.38 -15.30 -66.97
N SER A 103 -18.94 -15.42 -68.22
CA SER A 103 -17.62 -15.22 -68.81
C SER A 103 -17.50 -13.87 -69.56
N CYS A 104 -16.36 -13.75 -70.26
CA CYS A 104 -16.06 -12.88 -71.42
C CYS A 104 -15.53 -11.49 -71.09
N HIS A 105 -14.59 -10.90 -71.83
CA HIS A 105 -13.56 -11.28 -72.83
C HIS A 105 -12.90 -9.93 -73.22
N ASP A 106 -11.67 -9.99 -73.76
CA ASP A 106 -11.08 -9.03 -74.75
C ASP A 106 -10.72 -7.60 -74.28
N ASP A 107 -9.69 -6.90 -74.76
CA ASP A 107 -8.55 -7.22 -75.63
C ASP A 107 -7.61 -5.98 -75.68
N LEU A 108 -6.33 -6.26 -75.92
CA LEU A 108 -5.34 -5.54 -76.76
C LEU A 108 -4.98 -4.03 -76.59
N THR A 109 -3.67 -3.84 -76.29
CA THR A 109 -2.64 -3.01 -77.02
C THR A 109 -2.80 -1.48 -77.08
N THR A 110 -1.79 -0.59 -77.15
CA THR A 110 -0.31 -0.57 -77.21
C THR A 110 0.08 0.92 -77.17
N GLY A 111 1.25 1.29 -76.65
CA GLY A 111 1.82 2.63 -76.87
C GLY A 111 3.00 2.99 -75.96
N GLN A 112 4.22 2.75 -76.46
CA GLN A 112 5.51 3.15 -75.86
C GLN A 112 5.85 4.64 -76.16
N PRO A 113 7.11 5.13 -76.02
CA PRO A 113 7.75 5.65 -74.81
C PRO A 113 8.34 7.07 -75.03
N LEU A 114 8.83 7.74 -73.98
CA LEU A 114 9.92 8.75 -74.07
C LEU A 114 10.52 9.00 -72.66
N SER A 115 11.84 9.09 -72.61
CA SER A 115 12.75 9.18 -71.46
C SER A 115 13.31 10.62 -71.31
N PRO A 116 14.39 10.91 -70.53
CA PRO A 116 14.64 10.75 -69.09
C PRO A 116 15.18 12.06 -68.41
N SER A 117 15.09 12.22 -67.08
CA SER A 117 16.20 12.82 -66.29
C SER A 117 16.03 12.84 -64.75
N LYS A 118 16.98 12.16 -64.09
CA LYS A 118 17.78 12.50 -62.89
C LYS A 118 17.18 12.55 -61.46
N LEU A 119 17.55 11.48 -60.71
CA LEU A 119 18.16 11.38 -59.35
C LEU A 119 17.30 11.61 -58.07
N PRO A 120 17.68 11.08 -56.88
CA PRO A 120 18.45 9.87 -56.54
C PRO A 120 17.82 9.00 -55.40
N LYS A 121 18.48 7.86 -55.14
CA LYS A 121 18.15 6.75 -54.23
C LYS A 121 18.19 7.11 -52.73
N SER A 122 17.27 6.54 -51.94
CA SER A 122 17.34 6.44 -50.46
C SER A 122 17.81 5.04 -50.00
N PRO A 123 18.61 4.92 -48.92
CA PRO A 123 19.26 3.66 -48.54
C PRO A 123 18.40 2.75 -47.65
N LEU A 124 18.63 1.44 -47.80
CA LEU A 124 18.17 0.37 -46.93
C LEU A 124 18.61 0.60 -45.47
N LYS A 125 17.69 0.43 -44.51
CA LYS A 125 18.02 0.22 -43.10
C LYS A 125 17.80 -1.24 -42.70
N THR A 126 18.91 -1.82 -42.29
CA THR A 126 19.10 -3.12 -41.65
C THR A 126 18.26 -3.28 -40.40
N ARG A 127 17.59 -4.44 -40.30
CA ARG A 127 16.70 -4.84 -39.21
C ARG A 127 17.55 -5.38 -38.05
N THR A 128 17.94 -4.52 -37.11
CA THR A 128 18.63 -4.93 -35.88
C THR A 128 17.65 -5.53 -34.86
N LYS A 129 18.02 -6.72 -34.36
CA LYS A 129 17.34 -7.51 -33.32
C LYS A 129 16.99 -6.64 -32.09
N ARG A 130 15.72 -6.63 -31.69
CA ARG A 130 15.28 -6.14 -30.37
C ARG A 130 15.88 -7.04 -29.29
N VAL A 131 16.85 -6.52 -28.54
CA VAL A 131 17.31 -7.08 -27.27
C VAL A 131 16.22 -6.81 -26.23
N ARG A 132 15.72 -7.87 -25.58
CA ARG A 132 14.80 -7.77 -24.43
C ARG A 132 15.59 -7.23 -23.23
N THR A 133 15.40 -5.97 -22.89
CA THR A 133 15.76 -5.44 -21.57
C THR A 133 14.68 -5.85 -20.58
N THR A 134 15.01 -6.77 -19.68
CA THR A 134 14.21 -7.08 -18.49
C THR A 134 14.11 -5.83 -17.63
N SER A 135 12.96 -5.16 -17.67
CA SER A 135 12.63 -4.12 -16.69
C SER A 135 12.34 -4.81 -15.36
N SER A 136 13.36 -4.89 -14.51
CA SER A 136 13.19 -5.05 -13.08
C SER A 136 12.48 -3.80 -12.56
N SER A 137 11.15 -3.84 -12.55
CA SER A 137 10.32 -2.87 -11.85
C SER A 137 10.61 -3.02 -10.36
N SER A 138 11.53 -2.21 -9.85
CA SER A 138 11.67 -1.97 -8.42
C SER A 138 10.42 -1.22 -7.97
N THR A 139 9.46 -1.96 -7.43
CA THR A 139 8.37 -1.43 -6.62
C THR A 139 9.00 -0.59 -5.50
N SER A 140 8.88 0.73 -5.61
CA SER A 140 9.30 1.67 -4.57
C SER A 140 8.09 2.40 -3.99
N ASP A 141 7.11 1.63 -3.53
CA ASP A 141 6.32 2.06 -2.37
C ASP A 141 7.28 2.03 -1.18
N ARG A 142 7.91 3.18 -0.89
CA ARG A 142 8.87 3.29 0.20
C ARG A 142 8.14 3.24 1.54
N VAL A 143 7.87 2.00 1.96
CA VAL A 143 7.93 1.54 3.33
C VAL A 143 9.16 2.14 3.99
N VAL A 144 8.97 2.88 5.09
CA VAL A 144 10.12 3.19 5.96
C VAL A 144 10.38 1.93 6.77
N GLN A 145 11.37 1.15 6.35
CA GLN A 145 11.91 0.04 7.13
C GLN A 145 12.87 0.62 8.16
N THR A 146 12.54 0.49 9.43
CA THR A 146 13.46 0.68 10.55
C THR A 146 14.03 -0.69 10.94
N ALA A 147 15.17 -0.72 11.66
CA ALA A 147 15.79 -1.97 12.13
C ALA A 147 14.86 -2.89 12.95
N THR A 148 13.71 -2.38 13.41
CA THR A 148 12.73 -3.11 14.22
C THR A 148 11.32 -3.22 13.60
N ARG A 149 10.94 -2.41 12.58
CA ARG A 149 9.56 -2.38 12.03
C ARG A 149 9.45 -1.82 10.61
N THR A 150 8.44 -2.31 9.88
CA THR A 150 7.94 -1.86 8.57
C THR A 150 6.81 -0.85 8.80
N LEU A 151 7.01 0.43 8.45
CA LEU A 151 5.94 1.45 8.54
C LEU A 151 5.09 1.42 7.25
N TYR A 152 3.82 1.03 7.40
CA TYR A 152 2.85 1.00 6.31
C TYR A 152 2.19 2.37 6.15
N THR A 153 2.24 2.93 4.94
CA THR A 153 1.59 4.20 4.59
C THR A 153 0.12 4.07 4.23
N ALA A 154 -0.49 2.88 4.33
CA ALA A 154 -1.84 2.59 3.87
C ALA A 154 -2.71 1.96 4.97
N GLY A 155 -3.85 2.60 5.25
CA GLY A 155 -4.96 2.04 6.02
C GLY A 155 -4.91 2.23 7.54
N ARG A 156 -5.69 3.18 8.08
CA ARG A 156 -5.55 3.76 9.45
C ARG A 156 -6.59 3.19 10.49
N PRO A 157 -6.44 3.40 11.83
CA PRO A 157 -7.41 3.23 12.94
C PRO A 157 -8.19 4.53 13.30
N PRO A 158 -9.44 4.43 13.81
CA PRO A 158 -10.55 5.40 13.63
C PRO A 158 -10.21 6.86 13.97
N TRP A 159 -10.59 7.77 13.07
CA TRP A 159 -10.48 9.23 13.21
C TRP A 159 -11.54 9.84 14.14
N TYR A 160 -12.27 8.98 14.83
CA TYR A 160 -13.31 9.34 15.76
C TYR A 160 -12.75 9.25 17.17
N ASP A 161 -13.00 10.28 17.96
CA ASP A 161 -12.87 10.10 19.40
C ASP A 161 -13.91 9.08 19.91
N SER A 162 -13.89 8.80 21.22
CA SER A 162 -14.90 7.96 21.86
C SER A 162 -16.31 8.57 21.85
N GLN A 163 -16.62 9.50 20.94
CA GLN A 163 -17.94 10.06 20.70
C GLN A 163 -18.30 10.14 19.20
N GLY A 164 -17.47 9.60 18.30
CA GLY A 164 -17.80 9.63 16.87
C GLY A 164 -17.46 10.93 16.16
N GLN A 165 -16.69 11.85 16.77
CA GLN A 165 -16.34 13.14 16.13
C GLN A 165 -15.01 13.08 15.37
N LEU A 166 -15.03 13.54 14.12
CA LEU A 166 -13.84 13.72 13.27
C LEU A 166 -12.85 14.67 13.95
N LYS A 167 -11.63 14.19 14.22
CA LYS A 167 -10.53 15.04 14.70
C LYS A 167 -9.45 15.23 13.65
N GLU A 168 -9.12 16.49 13.43
CA GLU A 168 -8.04 16.91 12.55
C GLU A 168 -6.70 16.29 12.97
N ALA A 169 -5.83 16.07 11.97
CA ALA A 169 -4.47 15.61 12.19
C ALA A 169 -3.66 16.63 13.00
N PHE A 170 -2.69 16.15 13.77
CA PHE A 170 -1.71 17.01 14.43
C PHE A 170 -0.58 17.34 13.44
N VAL A 171 -0.48 18.58 12.99
CA VAL A 171 0.50 18.96 11.95
C VAL A 171 1.75 19.57 12.58
N ILE A 172 2.90 18.92 12.39
CA ILE A 172 4.22 19.37 12.81
C ILE A 172 4.95 19.96 11.60
N GLY A 173 5.24 21.26 11.62
CA GLY A 173 6.07 21.91 10.62
C GLY A 173 7.54 21.93 11.02
N LEU A 174 8.42 21.45 10.14
CA LEU A 174 9.87 21.49 10.30
C LEU A 174 10.48 22.45 9.28
N CYS A 175 11.06 23.55 9.77
CA CYS A 175 11.75 24.55 8.95
C CYS A 175 13.25 24.61 9.30
N GLY A 176 14.05 25.22 8.43
CA GLY A 176 15.49 25.37 8.61
C GLY A 176 16.27 25.34 7.30
N GLY A 177 17.52 25.78 7.34
CA GLY A 177 18.37 25.90 6.15
C GLY A 177 18.63 24.57 5.42
N SER A 178 19.04 24.64 4.16
CA SER A 178 19.46 23.42 3.43
C SER A 178 20.57 22.69 4.21
N ALA A 179 20.46 21.37 4.31
CA ALA A 179 21.37 20.51 5.08
C ALA A 179 21.45 20.79 6.61
N SER A 180 20.47 21.48 7.21
CA SER A 180 20.37 21.62 8.68
C SER A 180 19.98 20.33 9.42
N GLY A 181 19.48 19.32 8.71
CA GLY A 181 19.09 18.05 9.31
C GLY A 181 17.60 17.89 9.61
N LYS A 182 16.72 18.73 9.01
CA LYS A 182 15.25 18.60 9.08
C LYS A 182 14.75 17.17 8.84
N THR A 183 15.17 16.56 7.74
CA THR A 183 14.76 15.19 7.38
C THR A 183 15.24 14.16 8.40
N THR A 184 16.40 14.39 9.01
CA THR A 184 16.91 13.55 10.10
C THR A 184 16.08 13.70 11.38
N VAL A 185 15.71 14.94 11.74
CA VAL A 185 14.81 15.23 12.87
C VAL A 185 13.43 14.62 12.63
N ALA A 186 12.87 14.78 11.43
CA ALA A 186 11.61 14.16 11.01
C ALA A 186 11.62 12.64 11.21
N ARG A 187 12.66 11.97 10.69
CA ARG A 187 12.83 10.52 10.82
C ARG A 187 12.91 10.09 12.28
N LYS A 188 13.73 10.77 13.09
CA LYS A 188 13.86 10.42 14.52
C LYS A 188 12.58 10.66 15.31
N ILE A 189 11.81 11.71 15.00
CA ILE A 189 10.48 11.94 15.60
C ILE A 189 9.55 10.78 15.26
N ILE A 190 9.52 10.34 14.00
CA ILE A 190 8.67 9.21 13.57
C ILE A 190 9.06 7.92 14.29
N GLU A 191 10.37 7.63 14.35
CA GLU A 191 10.91 6.45 15.03
C GLU A 191 10.56 6.44 16.53
N ALA A 192 10.69 7.59 17.19
CA ALA A 192 10.45 7.72 18.62
C ALA A 192 8.97 7.79 19.00
N LEU A 193 8.10 8.35 18.14
CA LEU A 193 6.66 8.38 18.36
C LEU A 193 6.07 6.97 18.44
N ALA A 194 6.65 5.99 17.72
CA ALA A 194 6.20 4.61 17.67
C ALA A 194 4.69 4.46 17.40
N VAL A 195 4.05 5.48 16.81
CA VAL A 195 2.64 5.45 16.40
C VAL A 195 2.58 4.98 14.96
N PRO A 196 1.65 4.08 14.60
CA PRO A 196 1.69 3.47 13.26
C PRO A 196 1.28 4.43 12.12
N TRP A 197 0.85 5.66 12.42
CA TRP A 197 0.18 6.57 11.47
C TRP A 197 0.78 7.98 11.48
N VAL A 198 1.99 8.10 10.94
CA VAL A 198 2.66 9.38 10.69
C VAL A 198 2.93 9.53 9.19
N SER A 199 2.42 10.61 8.58
CA SER A 199 2.70 10.94 7.17
C SER A 199 3.75 12.03 7.09
N VAL A 200 4.74 11.86 6.22
CA VAL A 200 5.74 12.89 5.92
C VAL A 200 5.42 13.55 4.60
N LEU A 201 5.21 14.86 4.64
CA LEU A 201 5.06 15.70 3.46
C LEU A 201 6.32 16.56 3.30
N SER A 202 7.03 16.37 2.19
CA SER A 202 8.20 17.21 1.88
C SER A 202 7.80 18.33 0.93
N MET A 203 8.16 19.56 1.28
CA MET A 203 7.95 20.76 0.45
C MET A 203 8.65 20.65 -0.92
N ASP A 204 9.72 19.85 -0.99
CA ASP A 204 10.47 19.61 -2.22
C ASP A 204 9.63 18.98 -3.34
N SER A 205 8.51 18.33 -3.03
CA SER A 205 7.59 17.82 -4.05
C SER A 205 6.88 18.92 -4.85
N PHE A 206 6.86 20.16 -4.33
CA PHE A 206 6.01 21.24 -4.81
C PHE A 206 6.76 22.34 -5.58
N TYR A 207 7.96 22.05 -6.09
CA TYR A 207 8.60 22.94 -7.07
C TYR A 207 7.70 23.15 -8.29
N LYS A 208 7.70 24.38 -8.83
CA LYS A 208 7.05 24.69 -10.10
C LYS A 208 7.80 24.04 -11.26
N VAL A 209 7.08 23.79 -12.35
CA VAL A 209 7.71 23.35 -13.60
C VAL A 209 8.38 24.56 -14.23
N LEU A 210 9.68 24.44 -14.54
CA LEU A 210 10.45 25.54 -15.11
C LEU A 210 10.02 25.84 -16.56
N SER A 211 10.00 27.13 -16.91
CA SER A 211 9.94 27.55 -18.31
C SER A 211 11.21 27.16 -19.07
N TYR A 212 11.18 27.28 -20.40
CA TYR A 212 12.34 26.97 -21.25
C TYR A 212 13.57 27.80 -20.85
N GLU A 213 13.39 29.09 -20.61
CA GLU A 213 14.48 29.99 -20.19
C GLU A 213 15.03 29.66 -18.80
N GLU A 214 14.15 29.37 -17.84
CA GLU A 214 14.56 28.97 -16.49
C GLU A 214 15.25 27.61 -16.48
N SER A 215 14.84 26.68 -17.35
CA SER A 215 15.51 25.39 -17.51
C SER A 215 16.93 25.55 -18.02
N ILE A 216 17.18 26.50 -18.92
CA ILE A 216 18.54 26.84 -19.38
C ILE A 216 19.35 27.42 -18.22
N LYS A 217 18.78 28.36 -17.45
CA LYS A 217 19.45 28.91 -16.26
C LYS A 217 19.75 27.83 -15.23
N ALA A 218 18.84 26.90 -14.99
CA ALA A 218 19.03 25.78 -14.06
C ALA A 218 20.16 24.84 -14.51
N ALA A 219 20.26 24.53 -15.81
CA ALA A 219 21.34 23.71 -16.36
C ALA A 219 22.74 24.34 -16.14
N HIS A 220 22.82 25.67 -16.10
CA HIS A 220 24.05 26.41 -15.83
C HIS A 220 24.28 26.73 -14.34
N ASN A 221 23.46 26.18 -13.43
CA ASN A 221 23.45 26.49 -12.00
C ASN A 221 23.20 27.98 -11.69
N GLU A 222 22.36 28.63 -12.49
CA GLU A 222 22.03 30.06 -12.41
C GLU A 222 20.57 30.35 -12.03
N TYR A 223 19.82 29.32 -11.65
CA TYR A 223 18.45 29.44 -11.16
C TYR A 223 18.39 29.27 -9.63
N ASN A 224 17.62 30.14 -8.96
CA ASN A 224 17.48 30.12 -7.50
C ASN A 224 16.30 29.24 -7.06
N PHE A 225 16.58 28.00 -6.68
CA PHE A 225 15.58 27.08 -6.12
C PHE A 225 15.18 27.40 -4.67
N ASP A 226 15.95 28.22 -3.97
CA ASP A 226 15.69 28.59 -2.57
C ASP A 226 14.85 29.89 -2.47
N HIS A 227 14.30 30.39 -3.59
CA HIS A 227 13.39 31.54 -3.63
C HIS A 227 11.92 31.11 -3.44
N PRO A 228 11.08 31.89 -2.73
CA PRO A 228 9.65 31.56 -2.58
C PRO A 228 8.93 31.30 -3.91
N ASP A 229 9.22 32.06 -4.95
CA ASP A 229 8.57 31.91 -6.27
C ASP A 229 8.82 30.56 -6.95
N ALA A 230 9.87 29.82 -6.55
CA ALA A 230 10.17 28.50 -7.07
C ALA A 230 9.13 27.43 -6.64
N PHE A 231 8.32 27.72 -5.62
CA PHE A 231 7.36 26.80 -5.04
C PHE A 231 5.91 27.13 -5.41
N ASP A 232 5.12 26.10 -5.59
CA ASP A 232 3.68 26.13 -5.81
C ASP A 232 2.95 26.11 -4.46
N PHE A 233 2.88 27.27 -3.81
CA PHE A 233 2.29 27.41 -2.47
C PHE A 233 0.79 27.12 -2.42
N ASP A 234 0.06 27.35 -3.51
CA ASP A 234 -1.38 27.08 -3.56
C ASP A 234 -1.65 25.58 -3.58
N LEU A 235 -0.96 24.81 -4.44
CA LEU A 235 -1.05 23.35 -4.44
C LEU A 235 -0.60 22.74 -3.11
N LEU A 236 0.46 23.29 -2.51
CA LEU A 236 0.96 22.87 -1.20
C LEU A 236 -0.06 23.13 -0.09
N TYR A 237 -0.70 24.30 -0.08
CA TYR A 237 -1.74 24.65 0.87
C TYR A 237 -2.96 23.72 0.76
N GLU A 238 -3.46 23.48 -0.47
CA GLU A 238 -4.57 22.55 -0.68
C GLU A 238 -4.24 21.13 -0.21
N THR A 239 -3.02 20.68 -0.50
CA THR A 239 -2.54 19.36 -0.09
C THR A 239 -2.46 19.24 1.42
N LEU A 240 -1.83 20.21 2.09
CA LEU A 240 -1.67 20.19 3.53
C LEU A 240 -3.01 20.32 4.26
N LYS A 241 -3.93 21.16 3.74
CA LYS A 241 -5.29 21.31 4.27
C LYS A 241 -6.05 19.99 4.20
N ARG A 242 -6.06 19.31 3.04
CA ARG A 242 -6.69 17.99 2.90
C ARG A 242 -6.08 16.95 3.84
N LEU A 243 -4.75 16.95 4.00
CA LEU A 243 -4.08 16.04 4.94
C LEU A 243 -4.44 16.36 6.41
N LYS A 244 -4.61 17.64 6.77
CA LYS A 244 -5.08 18.07 8.10
C LYS A 244 -6.51 17.61 8.37
N GLU A 245 -7.37 17.68 7.36
CA GLU A 245 -8.73 17.11 7.37
C GLU A 245 -8.76 15.57 7.38
N GLY A 246 -7.60 14.92 7.23
CA GLY A 246 -7.46 13.47 7.22
C GLY A 246 -7.80 12.80 5.87
N LYS A 247 -7.97 13.57 4.80
CA LYS A 247 -8.30 13.05 3.48
C LYS A 247 -7.05 12.57 2.73
N MET A 248 -7.26 11.65 1.79
CA MET A 248 -6.25 11.24 0.80
C MET A 248 -5.88 12.41 -0.12
N VAL A 249 -4.60 12.48 -0.48
CA VAL A 249 -4.07 13.42 -1.49
C VAL A 249 -3.04 12.75 -2.38
N ASP A 250 -3.11 13.02 -3.68
CA ASP A 250 -2.04 12.68 -4.62
C ASP A 250 -0.98 13.78 -4.67
N VAL A 251 0.18 13.51 -4.09
CA VAL A 251 1.33 14.41 -4.06
C VAL A 251 2.15 14.26 -5.34
N PRO A 252 2.55 15.37 -6.01
CA PRO A 252 3.44 15.30 -7.17
C PRO A 252 4.81 14.75 -6.80
N ILE A 253 5.41 14.01 -7.74
CA ILE A 253 6.82 13.59 -7.64
C ILE A 253 7.64 14.57 -8.47
N TYR A 254 8.61 15.24 -7.85
CA TYR A 254 9.49 16.18 -8.53
C TYR A 254 10.86 15.55 -8.81
N ASN A 255 11.29 15.60 -10.07
CA ASN A 255 12.57 15.06 -10.48
C ASN A 255 13.63 16.17 -10.50
N PHE A 256 14.59 16.09 -9.57
CA PHE A 256 15.65 17.10 -9.41
C PHE A 256 16.68 17.13 -10.54
N THR A 257 16.72 16.10 -11.40
CA THR A 257 17.63 16.03 -12.54
C THR A 257 17.02 16.66 -13.78
N THR A 258 15.73 16.41 -14.03
CA THR A 258 15.02 16.94 -15.20
C THR A 258 14.27 18.24 -14.92
N HIS A 259 14.18 18.66 -13.66
CA HIS A 259 13.44 19.84 -13.18
C HIS A 259 11.97 19.87 -13.61
N LYS A 260 11.35 18.67 -13.66
CA LYS A 260 9.96 18.47 -14.06
C LYS A 260 9.23 17.60 -13.06
N ARG A 261 7.91 17.79 -12.99
CA ARG A 261 7.00 16.88 -12.28
C ARG A 261 6.80 15.62 -13.11
N GLU A 262 6.83 14.47 -12.47
CA GLU A 262 6.56 13.19 -13.13
C GLU A 262 5.06 12.99 -13.36
N ILE A 263 4.72 12.13 -14.31
CA ILE A 263 3.32 11.75 -14.58
C ILE A 263 2.76 10.95 -13.41
N GLN A 264 3.59 10.11 -12.80
CA GLN A 264 3.24 9.34 -11.62
C GLN A 264 3.15 10.28 -10.42
N LYS A 265 2.10 10.10 -9.62
CA LYS A 265 1.91 10.80 -8.35
C LYS A 265 2.06 9.82 -7.19
N LYS A 266 2.45 10.34 -6.04
CA LYS A 266 2.54 9.61 -4.78
C LYS A 266 1.27 9.86 -3.97
N THR A 267 0.44 8.84 -3.79
CA THR A 267 -0.74 8.94 -2.93
C THR A 267 -0.32 8.92 -1.47
N LEU A 268 -0.65 9.98 -0.72
CA LEU A 268 -0.53 10.05 0.73
C LEU A 268 -1.92 9.94 1.36
N TYR A 269 -2.05 9.03 2.32
CA TYR A 269 -3.24 8.89 3.14
C TYR A 269 -3.14 9.83 4.36
N GLY A 270 -4.29 10.25 4.89
CA GLY A 270 -4.33 11.08 6.09
C GLY A 270 -3.73 10.36 7.31
N ALA A 271 -2.99 11.08 8.16
CA ALA A 271 -2.28 10.51 9.30
C ALA A 271 -2.58 11.27 10.60
N ASN A 272 -2.51 10.60 11.75
CA ASN A 272 -2.80 11.23 13.04
C ASN A 272 -1.83 12.38 13.32
N VAL A 273 -0.59 12.19 12.85
CA VAL A 273 0.46 13.18 12.86
C VAL A 273 0.92 13.38 11.41
N VAL A 274 0.94 14.62 10.95
CA VAL A 274 1.52 14.99 9.66
C VAL A 274 2.78 15.77 9.92
N VAL A 275 3.93 15.24 9.50
CA VAL A 275 5.21 15.93 9.56
C VAL A 275 5.44 16.61 8.22
N PHE A 276 5.29 17.92 8.19
CA PHE A 276 5.55 18.75 7.03
C PHE A 276 6.96 19.35 7.14
N GLU A 277 7.88 18.99 6.24
CA GLU A 277 9.24 19.54 6.23
C GLU A 277 9.53 20.39 4.99
N GLY A 278 10.26 21.49 5.15
CA GLY A 278 10.65 22.34 4.04
C GLY A 278 11.62 23.45 4.43
N ILE A 279 12.45 23.89 3.48
CA ILE A 279 13.36 25.04 3.70
C ILE A 279 12.59 26.35 3.92
N LEU A 280 11.40 26.48 3.32
CA LEU A 280 10.52 27.66 3.39
C LEU A 280 9.15 27.29 3.97
N ALA A 281 9.11 26.25 4.82
CA ALA A 281 7.86 25.78 5.44
C ALA A 281 7.11 26.88 6.21
N PHE A 282 7.84 27.88 6.73
CA PHE A 282 7.31 29.00 7.52
C PHE A 282 7.22 30.32 6.73
N ALA A 283 7.45 30.30 5.41
CA ALA A 283 7.45 31.51 4.59
C ALA A 283 6.04 32.02 4.26
N ASN A 284 5.05 31.12 4.17
CA ASN A 284 3.68 31.47 3.77
C ASN A 284 2.73 31.43 4.98
N LYS A 285 2.03 32.55 5.22
CA LYS A 285 1.09 32.70 6.33
C LYS A 285 -0.05 31.66 6.32
N LYS A 286 -0.62 31.35 5.15
CA LYS A 286 -1.70 30.34 5.04
C LYS A 286 -1.25 28.95 5.47
N ILE A 287 0.01 28.61 5.21
CA ILE A 287 0.60 27.33 5.63
C ILE A 287 0.90 27.36 7.12
N LEU A 288 1.48 28.44 7.63
CA LEU A 288 1.75 28.63 9.06
C LEU A 288 0.51 28.43 9.92
N ASP A 289 -0.64 28.96 9.50
CA ASP A 289 -1.92 28.83 10.21
C ASP A 289 -2.43 27.37 10.27
N LEU A 290 -1.98 26.50 9.36
CA LEU A 290 -2.31 25.06 9.39
C LEU A 290 -1.41 24.26 10.35
N LEU A 291 -0.27 24.79 10.79
CA LEU A 291 0.70 24.09 11.62
C LEU A 291 0.37 24.17 13.12
N ASP A 292 0.16 23.03 13.75
CA ASP A 292 -0.12 22.93 15.18
C ASP A 292 1.15 23.06 16.04
N MET A 293 2.30 22.68 15.50
CA MET A 293 3.62 22.84 16.12
C MET A 293 4.66 23.24 15.07
N LYS A 294 5.40 24.31 15.33
CA LYS A 294 6.42 24.86 14.44
C LYS A 294 7.81 24.64 15.06
N VAL A 295 8.60 23.76 14.45
CA VAL A 295 9.96 23.45 14.88
C VAL A 295 10.95 24.00 13.87
N PHE A 296 11.89 24.81 14.32
CA PHE A 296 12.99 25.30 13.50
C PHE A 296 14.27 24.54 13.83
N VAL A 297 14.89 23.96 12.82
CA VAL A 297 16.14 23.21 12.95
C VAL A 297 17.30 24.14 12.63
N ASP A 298 18.03 24.52 13.68
CA ASP A 298 19.14 25.45 13.61
C ASP A 298 20.49 24.72 13.62
N THR A 299 21.37 25.13 12.72
CA THR A 299 22.67 24.50 12.50
C THR A 299 23.59 25.50 11.82
N ASP A 300 24.85 25.55 12.27
CA ASP A 300 25.84 26.48 11.78
C ASP A 300 26.07 26.35 10.26
N SER A 301 26.36 27.50 9.63
CA SER A 301 26.40 27.59 8.17
C SER A 301 27.54 26.79 7.51
N ASP A 302 28.65 26.62 8.22
CA ASP A 302 29.80 25.81 7.83
C ASP A 302 29.47 24.30 7.92
N GLU A 303 28.82 23.87 8.99
CA GLU A 303 28.36 22.49 9.13
C GLU A 303 27.31 22.15 8.05
N ARG A 304 26.36 23.04 7.80
CA ARG A 304 25.38 22.89 6.70
C ARG A 304 26.08 22.78 5.35
N LEU A 305 27.07 23.62 5.08
CA LEU A 305 27.85 23.56 3.84
C LEU A 305 28.58 22.22 3.71
N ALA A 306 29.28 21.77 4.76
CA ALA A 306 30.00 20.50 4.77
C ALA A 306 29.07 19.31 4.52
N ARG A 307 27.90 19.27 5.19
CA ARG A 307 26.88 18.23 4.98
C ARG A 307 26.32 18.29 3.55
N ARG A 308 26.04 19.48 3.02
CA ARG A 308 25.56 19.66 1.64
C ARG A 308 26.58 19.20 0.60
N LEU A 309 27.85 19.52 0.78
CA LEU A 309 28.94 19.07 -0.10
C LEU A 309 29.00 17.55 -0.16
N ARG A 310 29.06 16.88 1.00
CA ARG A 310 29.08 15.41 1.07
C ARG A 310 27.87 14.80 0.35
N ARG A 311 26.67 15.28 0.65
CA ARG A 311 25.42 14.78 0.05
C ARG A 311 25.38 15.00 -1.47
N ASP A 312 25.62 16.23 -1.93
CA ASP A 312 25.46 16.57 -3.36
C ASP A 312 26.57 15.95 -4.24
N ILE A 313 27.78 15.72 -3.70
CA ILE A 313 28.87 15.01 -4.39
C ILE A 313 28.56 13.50 -4.43
N THR A 314 28.32 12.87 -3.28
CA THR A 314 28.19 11.41 -3.17
C THR A 314 26.86 10.89 -3.72
N GLU A 315 25.75 11.56 -3.43
CA GLU A 315 24.40 11.06 -3.79
C GLU A 315 23.90 11.60 -5.14
N ARG A 316 24.33 12.80 -5.56
CA ARG A 316 23.81 13.48 -6.76
C ARG A 316 24.84 13.66 -7.86
N GLY A 317 26.10 13.27 -7.65
CA GLY A 317 27.17 13.32 -8.66
C GLY A 317 27.51 14.74 -9.14
N ARG A 318 27.32 15.76 -8.29
CA ARG A 318 27.57 17.16 -8.65
C ARG A 318 29.03 17.54 -8.44
N ASP A 319 29.52 18.47 -9.26
CA ASP A 319 30.86 19.03 -9.16
C ASP A 319 31.01 20.02 -7.99
N LEU A 320 32.17 19.98 -7.33
CA LEU A 320 32.51 20.80 -6.16
C LEU A 320 32.43 22.30 -6.47
N HIS A 321 32.99 22.72 -7.61
CA HIS A 321 33.02 24.14 -7.99
C HIS A 321 31.61 24.67 -8.24
N GLY A 322 30.78 23.87 -8.92
CA GLY A 322 29.36 24.18 -9.13
C GLY A 322 28.58 24.35 -7.82
N ILE A 323 28.80 23.46 -6.84
CA ILE A 323 28.12 23.55 -5.54
C ILE A 323 28.53 24.82 -4.77
N LEU A 324 29.83 25.13 -4.72
CA LEU A 324 30.33 26.31 -4.01
C LEU A 324 29.86 27.63 -4.64
N LYS A 325 29.82 27.69 -5.98
CA LYS A 325 29.26 28.84 -6.73
C LYS A 325 27.79 29.03 -6.38
N MET A 326 26.99 27.97 -6.44
CA MET A 326 25.56 27.99 -6.10
C MET A 326 25.34 28.36 -4.63
N TYR A 327 26.15 27.84 -3.72
CA TYR A 327 26.01 28.11 -2.29
C TYR A 327 26.22 29.59 -1.98
N SER A 328 27.30 30.17 -2.50
CA SER A 328 27.65 31.56 -2.26
C SER A 328 26.69 32.53 -2.95
N LYS A 329 26.24 32.19 -4.16
CA LYS A 329 25.37 33.05 -4.99
C LYS A 329 23.90 33.01 -4.57
N PHE A 330 23.40 31.83 -4.19
CA PHE A 330 21.95 31.63 -3.97
C PHE A 330 21.62 31.08 -2.59
N VAL A 331 22.24 29.95 -2.16
CA VAL A 331 21.79 29.22 -0.96
C VAL A 331 21.98 30.03 0.32
N LYS A 332 23.17 30.63 0.51
CA LYS A 332 23.46 31.43 1.71
C LYS A 332 22.62 32.72 1.74
N PRO A 333 22.58 33.53 0.67
CA PRO A 333 21.69 34.69 0.63
C PRO A 333 20.22 34.33 0.87
N ALA A 334 19.70 33.29 0.21
CA ALA A 334 18.31 32.88 0.40
C ALA A 334 18.02 32.44 1.84
N PHE A 335 18.98 31.79 2.51
CA PHE A 335 18.87 31.50 3.92
C PHE A 335 18.76 32.78 4.76
N ASP A 336 19.68 33.72 4.57
CA ASP A 336 19.74 34.96 5.35
C ASP A 336 18.49 35.85 5.14
N TYR A 337 17.98 35.93 3.91
CA TYR A 337 16.83 36.78 3.57
C TYR A 337 15.47 36.12 3.83
N TYR A 338 15.30 34.83 3.52
CA TYR A 338 13.98 34.19 3.50
C TYR A 338 13.77 33.14 4.59
N ILE A 339 14.83 32.48 5.06
CA ILE A 339 14.70 31.32 5.96
C ILE A 339 14.99 31.72 7.41
N ALA A 340 16.14 32.35 7.69
CA ALA A 340 16.56 32.73 9.03
C ALA A 340 15.54 33.62 9.75
N PRO A 341 14.91 34.64 9.10
CA PRO A 341 13.91 35.46 9.77
C PRO A 341 12.67 34.67 10.24
N THR A 342 12.34 33.56 9.57
CA THR A 342 11.19 32.73 9.93
C THR A 342 11.38 31.94 11.23
N MET A 343 12.59 31.91 11.78
CA MET A 343 12.87 31.38 13.11
C MET A 343 12.03 32.05 14.19
N SER A 344 11.67 33.32 14.01
CA SER A 344 10.78 34.08 14.91
C SER A 344 9.37 33.48 15.06
N TYR A 345 8.91 32.69 14.08
CA TYR A 345 7.61 32.01 14.12
C TYR A 345 7.67 30.61 14.76
N ALA A 346 8.86 30.14 15.14
CA ALA A 346 9.05 28.80 15.67
C ALA A 346 8.59 28.70 17.13
N ASP A 347 7.85 27.64 17.46
CA ASP A 347 7.50 27.29 18.83
C ASP A 347 8.70 26.63 19.55
N ILE A 348 9.54 25.90 18.80
CA ILE A 348 10.71 25.17 19.31
C ILE A 348 11.89 25.35 18.34
N ILE A 349 13.08 25.61 18.88
CA ILE A 349 14.34 25.62 18.12
C ILE A 349 15.16 24.39 18.52
N VAL A 350 15.58 23.61 17.52
CA VAL A 350 16.40 22.40 17.71
C VAL A 350 17.82 22.67 17.21
N PRO A 351 18.79 22.89 18.12
CA PRO A 351 20.19 23.08 17.73
C PRO A 351 20.82 21.75 17.30
N HIS A 352 21.80 21.82 16.39
CA HIS A 352 22.57 20.69 15.87
C HIS A 352 21.73 19.60 15.17
N GLY A 353 20.49 19.92 14.81
CA GLY A 353 19.60 19.03 14.05
C GLY A 353 19.30 17.70 14.73
N GLY A 354 19.50 16.61 13.98
CA GLY A 354 19.10 15.27 14.40
C GLY A 354 19.89 14.72 15.60
N GLU A 355 21.00 15.32 15.99
CA GLU A 355 21.85 14.80 17.08
C GLU A 355 21.28 15.11 18.46
N ASN A 356 20.42 16.13 18.57
CA ASN A 356 19.82 16.53 19.83
C ASN A 356 18.65 15.61 20.22
N SER A 357 18.98 14.47 20.84
CA SER A 357 18.01 13.49 21.33
C SER A 357 17.06 14.05 22.38
N VAL A 358 17.52 14.99 23.22
CA VAL A 358 16.71 15.64 24.26
C VAL A 358 15.58 16.45 23.64
N ALA A 359 15.90 17.30 22.65
CA ALA A 359 14.90 18.09 21.95
C ALA A 359 13.88 17.21 21.21
N ILE A 360 14.35 16.14 20.56
CA ILE A 360 13.47 15.17 19.87
C ILE A 360 12.53 14.50 20.88
N ASN A 361 13.03 14.06 22.03
CA ASN A 361 12.21 13.44 23.07
C ASN A 361 11.14 14.39 23.62
N LEU A 362 11.46 15.67 23.79
CA LEU A 362 10.49 16.69 24.21
C LEU A 362 9.37 16.89 23.19
N ILE A 363 9.72 16.94 21.89
CA ILE A 363 8.75 17.03 20.79
C ILE A 363 7.83 15.80 20.82
N VAL A 364 8.41 14.60 20.90
CA VAL A 364 7.68 13.31 20.94
C VAL A 364 6.72 13.25 22.13
N LEU A 365 7.18 13.61 23.32
CA LEU A 365 6.36 13.61 24.54
C LEU A 365 5.20 14.62 24.45
N HIS A 366 5.44 15.79 23.86
CA HIS A 366 4.38 16.77 23.62
C HIS A 366 3.34 16.23 22.62
N VAL A 367 3.78 15.65 21.50
CA VAL A 367 2.89 15.06 20.50
C VAL A 367 2.05 13.93 21.11
N HIS A 368 2.64 13.05 21.91
CA HIS A 368 1.87 12.02 22.64
C HIS A 368 0.80 12.62 23.56
N LYS A 369 1.13 13.66 24.32
CA LYS A 369 0.18 14.36 25.19
C LYS A 369 -0.96 15.00 24.38
N GLN A 370 -0.66 15.57 23.20
CA GLN A 370 -1.68 16.13 22.31
C GLN A 370 -2.58 15.05 21.72
N LEU A 371 -2.01 13.93 21.28
CA LEU A 371 -2.78 12.79 20.81
C LEU A 371 -3.72 12.25 21.91
N GLN A 372 -3.24 12.15 23.15
CA GLN A 372 -4.09 11.75 24.29
C GLN A 372 -5.21 12.74 24.56
N LYS A 373 -4.93 14.06 24.58
CA LYS A 373 -5.95 15.11 24.73
C LYS A 373 -7.00 15.08 23.62
N ARG A 374 -6.58 14.75 22.39
CA ARG A 374 -7.47 14.54 21.25
C ARG A 374 -8.29 13.24 21.37
N GLY A 375 -8.23 12.50 22.48
CA GLY A 375 -9.12 11.36 22.73
C GLY A 375 -8.72 10.08 21.98
N PHE A 376 -7.51 10.04 21.41
CA PHE A 376 -6.93 8.82 20.88
C PHE A 376 -6.56 7.88 22.05
N LYS A 377 -7.56 7.16 22.56
CA LYS A 377 -7.34 6.01 23.44
C LYS A 377 -6.87 4.85 22.58
N LEU A 378 -5.73 4.22 22.92
CA LEU A 378 -5.35 2.94 22.32
C LEU A 378 -6.54 1.98 22.45
N ARG A 379 -6.82 1.28 21.35
CA ARG A 379 -8.01 0.49 21.01
C ARG A 379 -8.51 -0.48 22.10
N SER A 380 -7.64 -0.88 23.03
CA SER A 380 -7.97 -1.83 24.12
C SER A 380 -9.13 -1.37 25.00
N LYS A 381 -9.40 -0.06 25.15
CA LYS A 381 -10.55 0.43 25.94
C LYS A 381 -11.89 0.48 25.19
N LEU A 382 -11.89 0.59 23.86
CA LEU A 382 -13.14 0.65 23.07
C LEU A 382 -13.78 -0.74 22.92
N ALA A 383 -12.97 -1.80 22.81
CA ALA A 383 -13.45 -3.18 22.79
C ALA A 383 -14.11 -3.62 24.11
N LEU A 384 -13.75 -2.99 25.24
CA LEU A 384 -14.33 -3.29 26.55
C LEU A 384 -15.59 -2.47 26.87
N MET A 385 -15.77 -1.29 26.25
CA MET A 385 -16.95 -0.43 26.48
C MET A 385 -18.19 -0.85 25.69
N SER A 386 -18.04 -1.70 24.67
CA SER A 386 -19.13 -2.18 23.80
C SER A 386 -19.93 -3.36 24.35
N LEU A 387 -19.70 -3.78 25.61
CA LEU A 387 -20.21 -5.04 26.18
C LEU A 387 -21.40 -4.90 27.16
N SER A 388 -22.16 -3.79 27.17
CA SER A 388 -23.22 -3.62 28.19
C SER A 388 -24.53 -3.01 27.66
N GLY A 389 -25.44 -3.86 27.18
CA GLY A 389 -26.89 -3.62 27.23
C GLY A 389 -27.47 -2.50 26.37
N GLN A 390 -26.76 -2.02 25.34
CA GLN A 390 -27.30 -1.00 24.44
C GLN A 390 -28.31 -1.59 23.45
N PRO A 391 -29.38 -0.83 23.10
CA PRO A 391 -30.33 -1.27 22.08
C PRO A 391 -29.65 -1.36 20.71
N MET A 392 -30.18 -2.23 19.85
CA MET A 392 -29.66 -2.40 18.49
C MET A 392 -29.78 -1.07 17.70
N PRO A 393 -28.78 -0.71 16.89
CA PRO A 393 -28.77 0.57 16.19
C PRO A 393 -29.83 0.60 15.09
N ASN A 394 -30.42 1.78 14.86
CA ASN A 394 -31.45 1.99 13.83
C ASN A 394 -30.95 1.76 12.40
N THR A 395 -29.63 1.77 12.18
CA THR A 395 -29.00 1.50 10.89
C THR A 395 -28.87 0.01 10.56
N LEU A 396 -29.18 -0.88 11.52
CA LEU A 396 -29.21 -2.31 11.28
C LEU A 396 -30.56 -2.73 10.69
N HIS A 397 -30.51 -3.40 9.55
CA HIS A 397 -31.64 -4.03 8.89
C HIS A 397 -31.40 -5.53 8.81
N VAL A 398 -32.21 -6.30 9.53
CA VAL A 398 -32.16 -7.76 9.51
C VAL A 398 -33.28 -8.27 8.61
N LEU A 399 -32.95 -9.21 7.72
CA LEU A 399 -33.94 -9.87 6.88
C LEU A 399 -34.98 -10.60 7.75
N GLU A 400 -36.25 -10.55 7.35
CA GLU A 400 -37.31 -11.24 8.08
C GLU A 400 -37.04 -12.75 8.14
N MET A 401 -37.09 -13.32 9.34
CA MET A 401 -36.69 -14.70 9.59
C MET A 401 -37.80 -15.71 9.26
N THR A 402 -38.16 -15.80 7.97
CA THR A 402 -39.16 -16.77 7.47
C THR A 402 -38.69 -18.22 7.63
N PRO A 403 -39.60 -19.22 7.67
CA PRO A 403 -39.22 -20.64 7.73
C PRO A 403 -38.24 -21.06 6.62
N GLN A 404 -38.36 -20.45 5.43
CA GLN A 404 -37.44 -20.71 4.32
C GLN A 404 -36.03 -20.19 4.60
N ILE A 405 -35.91 -18.97 5.13
CA ILE A 405 -34.61 -18.37 5.49
C ILE A 405 -33.99 -19.12 6.66
N GLN A 406 -34.78 -19.52 7.65
CA GLN A 406 -34.34 -20.39 8.74
C GLN A 406 -33.82 -21.74 8.21
N GLY A 407 -34.53 -22.39 7.28
CA GLY A 407 -34.09 -23.64 6.67
C GLY A 407 -32.76 -23.50 5.91
N LEU A 408 -32.58 -22.41 5.15
CA LEU A 408 -31.31 -22.10 4.48
C LEU A 408 -30.19 -21.89 5.51
N HIS A 409 -30.45 -21.14 6.59
CA HIS A 409 -29.50 -20.95 7.68
C HIS A 409 -29.10 -22.27 8.33
N THR A 410 -30.05 -23.16 8.59
CA THR A 410 -29.78 -24.50 9.16
C THR A 410 -28.84 -25.31 8.28
N LEU A 411 -29.07 -25.31 6.96
CA LEU A 411 -28.23 -26.02 6.00
C LEU A 411 -26.82 -25.44 5.92
N ILE A 412 -26.67 -24.12 5.85
CA ILE A 412 -25.32 -23.51 5.80
C ILE A 412 -24.60 -23.57 7.14
N ARG A 413 -25.30 -23.64 8.28
CA ARG A 413 -24.66 -23.78 9.60
C ARG A 413 -24.24 -25.22 9.92
N ASN A 414 -24.97 -26.20 9.39
CA ASN A 414 -24.65 -27.62 9.61
C ASN A 414 -23.24 -27.95 9.09
N THR A 415 -22.40 -28.50 9.96
CA THR A 415 -21.02 -28.91 9.68
C THR A 415 -20.95 -30.09 8.70
N SER A 416 -21.98 -30.94 8.68
CA SER A 416 -22.06 -32.12 7.82
C SER A 416 -22.54 -31.81 6.39
N THR A 417 -22.93 -30.56 6.09
CA THR A 417 -23.38 -30.16 4.74
C THR A 417 -22.25 -30.27 3.72
N PRO A 418 -22.43 -31.01 2.61
CA PRO A 418 -21.40 -31.13 1.58
C PRO A 418 -21.18 -29.78 0.88
N ARG A 419 -19.96 -29.56 0.39
CA ARG A 419 -19.53 -28.29 -0.20
C ARG A 419 -20.46 -27.78 -1.32
N ASN A 420 -20.88 -28.66 -2.23
CA ASN A 420 -21.73 -28.26 -3.36
C ASN A 420 -23.09 -27.72 -2.90
N GLU A 421 -23.69 -28.37 -1.90
CA GLU A 421 -24.93 -27.91 -1.28
C GLU A 421 -24.71 -26.62 -0.48
N PHE A 422 -23.61 -26.53 0.28
CA PHE A 422 -23.25 -25.31 1.00
C PHE A 422 -23.15 -24.10 0.07
N ILE A 423 -22.48 -24.24 -1.08
CA ILE A 423 -22.39 -23.19 -2.11
C ILE A 423 -23.78 -22.85 -2.66
N PHE A 424 -24.56 -23.87 -3.02
CA PHE A 424 -25.91 -23.69 -3.58
C PHE A 424 -26.84 -22.93 -2.64
N TYR A 425 -26.96 -23.37 -1.38
CA TYR A 425 -27.83 -22.74 -0.39
C TYR A 425 -27.31 -21.36 0.03
N SER A 426 -25.98 -21.17 0.13
CA SER A 426 -25.39 -19.86 0.40
C SER A 426 -25.72 -18.86 -0.70
N LYS A 427 -25.58 -19.24 -1.98
CA LYS A 427 -25.95 -18.37 -3.11
C LYS A 427 -27.43 -17.98 -3.09
N ARG A 428 -28.32 -18.92 -2.78
CA ARG A 428 -29.76 -18.63 -2.64
C ARG A 428 -30.03 -17.60 -1.54
N LEU A 429 -29.36 -17.74 -0.40
CA LEU A 429 -29.49 -16.80 0.71
C LEU A 429 -28.90 -15.42 0.37
N MET A 430 -27.72 -15.37 -0.28
CA MET A 430 -27.11 -14.13 -0.76
C MET A 430 -28.03 -13.36 -1.72
N ARG A 431 -28.73 -14.06 -2.62
CA ARG A 431 -29.69 -13.43 -3.54
C ARG A 431 -30.83 -12.73 -2.79
N MET A 432 -31.40 -13.38 -1.78
CA MET A 432 -32.44 -12.78 -0.92
C MET A 432 -31.89 -11.56 -0.16
N LEU A 433 -30.67 -11.65 0.35
CA LEU A 433 -29.98 -10.53 1.01
C LEU A 433 -29.82 -9.33 0.07
N PHE A 434 -29.39 -9.54 -1.17
CA PHE A 434 -29.23 -8.46 -2.14
C PHE A 434 -30.56 -7.82 -2.53
N GLU A 435 -31.61 -8.59 -2.79
CA GLU A 435 -32.95 -8.05 -3.08
C GLU A 435 -33.46 -7.17 -1.94
N PHE A 436 -33.28 -7.62 -0.70
CA PHE A 436 -33.62 -6.82 0.48
C PHE A 436 -32.77 -5.54 0.58
N ALA A 437 -31.46 -5.63 0.35
CA ALA A 437 -30.58 -4.46 0.36
C ALA A 437 -30.97 -3.42 -0.71
N MET A 438 -31.36 -3.88 -1.90
CA MET A 438 -31.81 -3.04 -3.00
C MET A 438 -33.12 -2.31 -2.66
N SER A 439 -34.00 -2.91 -1.84
CA SER A 439 -35.23 -2.26 -1.37
C SER A 439 -34.99 -1.04 -0.46
N LEU A 440 -33.80 -0.96 0.17
CA LEU A 440 -33.42 0.13 1.09
C LEU A 440 -32.76 1.33 0.38
N LEU A 441 -32.59 1.26 -0.94
CA LEU A 441 -32.05 2.33 -1.77
C LEU A 441 -33.14 3.36 -2.11
N PRO A 442 -32.79 4.60 -2.46
CA PRO A 442 -33.77 5.62 -2.83
C PRO A 442 -34.45 5.29 -4.17
N PHE A 443 -35.79 5.42 -4.22
CA PHE A 443 -36.60 5.25 -5.43
C PHE A 443 -37.38 6.53 -5.74
N LYS A 444 -37.52 6.84 -7.02
CA LYS A 444 -38.43 7.87 -7.54
C LYS A 444 -39.65 7.23 -8.19
N THR A 445 -40.78 7.93 -8.12
CA THR A 445 -41.98 7.60 -8.89
C THR A 445 -41.72 7.89 -10.37
N VAL A 446 -42.11 6.98 -11.25
CA VAL A 446 -42.05 7.15 -12.70
C VAL A 446 -43.35 6.66 -13.30
N ASN A 447 -43.94 7.46 -14.17
CA ASN A 447 -45.09 7.04 -14.96
C ASN A 447 -44.60 6.45 -16.28
N ILE A 448 -45.10 5.27 -16.61
CA ILE A 448 -44.83 4.60 -17.89
C ILE A 448 -46.15 4.27 -18.58
N ASP A 449 -46.13 4.28 -19.91
CA ASP A 449 -47.23 3.74 -20.69
C ASP A 449 -47.08 2.22 -20.81
N THR A 450 -48.13 1.48 -20.47
CA THR A 450 -48.20 0.04 -20.71
C THR A 450 -48.38 -0.24 -22.21
N PRO A 451 -48.15 -1.48 -22.69
CA PRO A 451 -48.47 -1.86 -24.07
C PRO A 451 -49.93 -1.62 -24.47
N GLN A 452 -50.83 -1.45 -23.50
CA GLN A 452 -52.24 -1.11 -23.70
C GLN A 452 -52.50 0.41 -23.72
N ASN A 453 -51.46 1.25 -23.69
CA ASN A 453 -51.52 2.72 -23.59
C ASN A 453 -52.23 3.21 -22.32
N ILE A 454 -52.14 2.45 -21.23
CA ILE A 454 -52.64 2.86 -19.92
C ILE A 454 -51.44 3.31 -19.09
N MET A 455 -51.53 4.52 -18.52
CA MET A 455 -50.50 5.05 -17.63
C MET A 455 -50.42 4.21 -16.35
N TYR A 456 -49.23 3.69 -16.06
CA TYR A 456 -48.90 2.96 -14.84
C TYR A 456 -47.88 3.76 -14.01
N GLU A 457 -48.24 4.03 -12.76
CA GLU A 457 -47.34 4.66 -11.79
C GLU A 457 -46.44 3.61 -11.14
N GLY A 458 -45.18 3.56 -11.57
CA GLY A 458 -44.17 2.65 -11.05
C GLY A 458 -43.10 3.34 -10.21
N LYS A 459 -42.09 2.56 -9.80
CA LYS A 459 -40.90 3.03 -9.10
C LYS A 459 -39.64 2.72 -9.90
N ARG A 460 -38.67 3.62 -9.88
CA ARG A 460 -37.32 3.41 -10.45
C ARG A 460 -36.29 3.86 -9.42
N LEU A 461 -35.17 3.13 -9.33
CA LEU A 461 -34.04 3.54 -8.49
C LEU A 461 -33.60 4.96 -8.87
N ASP A 462 -33.43 5.81 -7.86
CA ASP A 462 -32.98 7.19 -8.04
C ASP A 462 -31.46 7.34 -7.95
N THR A 463 -30.76 6.29 -7.52
CA THR A 463 -29.31 6.23 -7.50
C THR A 463 -28.74 6.14 -8.91
N LYS A 464 -27.77 6.99 -9.24
CA LYS A 464 -27.12 7.03 -10.57
C LYS A 464 -26.26 5.81 -10.86
N LYS A 465 -25.50 5.32 -9.86
CA LYS A 465 -24.56 4.20 -10.00
C LYS A 465 -24.50 3.36 -8.72
N ILE A 466 -24.46 2.05 -8.89
CA ILE A 466 -24.26 1.07 -7.82
C ILE A 466 -22.93 0.37 -8.08
N CYS A 467 -22.11 0.25 -7.04
CA CYS A 467 -20.78 -0.33 -7.12
C CYS A 467 -20.65 -1.37 -5.99
N GLY A 468 -20.24 -2.59 -6.31
CA GLY A 468 -19.98 -3.64 -5.32
C GLY A 468 -18.53 -3.57 -4.86
N VAL A 469 -18.25 -3.74 -3.58
CA VAL A 469 -16.87 -3.82 -3.06
C VAL A 469 -16.73 -5.04 -2.17
N SER A 470 -15.87 -5.97 -2.56
CA SER A 470 -15.67 -7.23 -1.84
C SER A 470 -14.50 -7.13 -0.86
N ILE A 471 -14.72 -7.48 0.40
CA ILE A 471 -13.65 -7.71 1.36
C ILE A 471 -13.13 -9.14 1.16
N LEU A 472 -11.91 -9.26 0.66
CA LEU A 472 -11.31 -10.55 0.36
C LEU A 472 -10.90 -11.27 1.66
N ARG A 473 -11.06 -12.60 1.77
CA ARG A 473 -11.52 -13.54 0.70
C ARG A 473 -13.02 -13.81 0.71
N ALA A 474 -13.70 -13.68 1.85
CA ALA A 474 -15.08 -14.14 2.02
C ALA A 474 -16.10 -13.32 1.21
N GLY A 475 -15.90 -12.01 1.08
CA GLY A 475 -16.77 -11.12 0.29
C GLY A 475 -16.81 -11.46 -1.21
N GLU A 476 -15.75 -12.04 -1.77
CA GLU A 476 -15.72 -12.44 -3.19
C GLU A 476 -16.77 -13.50 -3.52
N THR A 477 -17.16 -14.31 -2.54
CA THR A 477 -18.20 -15.34 -2.72
C THR A 477 -19.57 -14.76 -3.07
N MET A 478 -19.81 -13.49 -2.72
CA MET A 478 -21.08 -12.80 -2.94
C MET A 478 -21.17 -12.12 -4.31
N GLU A 479 -20.05 -11.96 -5.04
CA GLU A 479 -19.97 -11.26 -6.33
C GLU A 479 -20.90 -11.89 -7.39
N SER A 480 -20.93 -13.22 -7.44
CA SER A 480 -21.81 -13.98 -8.37
C SER A 480 -23.28 -13.65 -8.13
N ALA A 481 -23.72 -13.64 -6.87
CA ALA A 481 -25.11 -13.37 -6.52
C ALA A 481 -25.47 -11.89 -6.77
N LEU A 482 -24.54 -10.97 -6.53
CA LEU A 482 -24.74 -9.55 -6.86
C LEU A 482 -24.91 -9.36 -8.38
N GLY A 483 -24.09 -10.02 -9.19
CA GLY A 483 -24.18 -9.94 -10.65
C GLY A 483 -25.47 -10.51 -11.25
N GLU A 484 -26.11 -11.46 -10.54
CA GLU A 484 -27.44 -12.00 -10.91
C GLU A 484 -28.58 -11.01 -10.62
N VAL A 485 -28.46 -10.17 -9.59
CA VAL A 485 -29.47 -9.16 -9.21
C VAL A 485 -29.25 -7.84 -9.96
N CYS A 486 -28.00 -7.39 -10.04
CA CYS A 486 -27.60 -6.11 -10.64
C CYS A 486 -26.76 -6.33 -11.90
N LYS A 487 -27.37 -6.14 -13.07
CA LYS A 487 -26.66 -6.23 -14.37
C LYS A 487 -25.63 -5.11 -14.50
N ASN A 488 -24.42 -5.43 -14.96
CA ASN A 488 -23.31 -4.50 -15.21
C ASN A 488 -22.80 -3.74 -13.98
N VAL A 489 -22.91 -4.31 -12.77
CA VAL A 489 -22.31 -3.73 -11.56
C VAL A 489 -20.78 -3.72 -11.66
N VAL A 490 -20.16 -2.60 -11.28
CA VAL A 490 -18.69 -2.52 -11.20
C VAL A 490 -18.25 -3.04 -9.84
N ILE A 491 -17.26 -3.94 -9.83
CA ILE A 491 -16.76 -4.59 -8.62
C ILE A 491 -15.38 -4.04 -8.26
N GLY A 492 -15.25 -3.48 -7.06
CA GLY A 492 -13.99 -3.19 -6.40
C GLY A 492 -13.59 -4.32 -5.44
N LYS A 493 -12.29 -4.44 -5.16
CA LYS A 493 -11.73 -5.46 -4.27
C LYS A 493 -10.82 -4.83 -3.22
N ILE A 494 -10.95 -5.26 -1.98
CA ILE A 494 -10.12 -4.82 -0.85
C ILE A 494 -9.63 -6.07 -0.12
N LEU A 495 -8.31 -6.22 0.06
CA LEU A 495 -7.71 -7.27 0.87
C LEU A 495 -7.25 -6.68 2.20
N ILE A 496 -7.89 -7.12 3.27
CA ILE A 496 -7.53 -6.78 4.64
C ILE A 496 -7.10 -8.05 5.35
N GLN A 497 -5.94 -8.00 6.02
CA GLN A 497 -5.45 -9.11 6.83
C GLN A 497 -5.09 -8.59 8.22
N THR A 498 -5.41 -9.36 9.24
CA THR A 498 -5.02 -9.02 10.61
C THR A 498 -3.57 -9.40 10.81
N ASN A 499 -2.74 -8.45 11.23
CA ASN A 499 -1.35 -8.72 11.58
C ASN A 499 -1.30 -9.60 12.85
N PHE A 500 -0.60 -10.72 12.75
CA PHE A 500 -0.51 -11.70 13.84
C PHE A 500 0.18 -11.18 15.10
N ASN A 501 1.08 -10.20 14.97
CA ASN A 501 1.83 -9.65 16.10
C ASN A 501 1.07 -8.54 16.82
N THR A 502 0.35 -7.70 16.07
CA THR A 502 -0.33 -6.52 16.63
C THR A 502 -1.83 -6.73 16.84
N GLY A 503 -2.43 -7.72 16.16
CA GLY A 503 -3.88 -7.91 16.12
C GLY A 503 -4.62 -6.83 15.33
N GLU A 504 -3.91 -5.94 14.62
CA GLU A 504 -4.52 -4.86 13.85
C GLU A 504 -4.83 -5.28 12.40
N PRO A 505 -5.99 -4.87 11.84
CA PRO A 505 -6.28 -5.09 10.43
C PRO A 505 -5.42 -4.16 9.56
N GLU A 506 -4.69 -4.74 8.62
CA GLU A 506 -3.83 -4.04 7.67
C GLU A 506 -4.40 -4.16 6.25
N LEU A 507 -4.31 -3.08 5.49
CA LEU A 507 -4.70 -3.06 4.07
C LEU A 507 -3.52 -3.53 3.22
N HIS A 508 -3.65 -4.71 2.61
CA HIS A 508 -2.61 -5.28 1.75
C HIS A 508 -2.82 -4.97 0.27
N TYR A 509 -4.07 -4.86 -0.16
CA TYR A 509 -4.40 -4.62 -1.55
C TYR A 509 -5.74 -3.89 -1.67
N GLN A 510 -5.81 -2.97 -2.62
CA GLN A 510 -7.07 -2.38 -3.03
C GLN A 510 -7.10 -2.14 -4.54
N ARG A 511 -8.28 -2.33 -5.11
CA ARG A 511 -8.59 -1.95 -6.49
C ARG A 511 -10.05 -1.50 -6.54
N LEU A 512 -10.25 -0.20 -6.59
CA LEU A 512 -11.57 0.42 -6.58
C LEU A 512 -11.88 1.10 -7.93
N PRO A 513 -13.16 1.23 -8.31
CA PRO A 513 -13.57 2.05 -9.45
C PRO A 513 -13.11 3.50 -9.30
N ARG A 514 -12.72 4.16 -10.41
CA ARG A 514 -12.22 5.55 -10.37
C ARG A 514 -13.31 6.56 -9.99
N ASP A 515 -14.56 6.23 -10.27
CA ASP A 515 -15.77 7.03 -10.03
C ASP A 515 -16.54 6.56 -8.78
N ILE A 516 -15.88 5.84 -7.86
CA ILE A 516 -16.52 5.27 -6.67
C ILE A 516 -17.19 6.31 -5.76
N ARG A 517 -16.65 7.53 -5.71
CA ARG A 517 -17.19 8.66 -4.92
C ARG A 517 -18.66 8.98 -5.23
N ASP A 518 -19.09 8.73 -6.46
CA ASP A 518 -20.43 9.04 -6.97
C ASP A 518 -21.36 7.79 -6.95
N CYS A 519 -20.87 6.65 -6.47
CA CYS A 519 -21.63 5.40 -6.37
C CYS A 519 -22.32 5.24 -5.00
N HIS A 520 -23.43 4.50 -4.98
CA HIS A 520 -23.86 3.78 -3.78
C HIS A 520 -23.06 2.47 -3.68
N VAL A 521 -22.31 2.31 -2.59
CA VAL A 521 -21.36 1.20 -2.43
C VAL A 521 -22.01 0.09 -1.60
N LEU A 522 -22.10 -1.09 -2.21
CA LEU A 522 -22.47 -2.34 -1.54
C LEU A 522 -21.19 -3.04 -1.07
N LEU A 523 -20.82 -2.83 0.19
CA LEU A 523 -19.64 -3.44 0.80
C LEU A 523 -19.98 -4.84 1.29
N MET A 524 -19.32 -5.87 0.75
CA MET A 524 -19.69 -7.27 0.92
C MET A 524 -18.66 -8.03 1.76
N ASP A 525 -19.13 -8.68 2.82
CA ASP A 525 -18.35 -9.64 3.60
C ASP A 525 -19.27 -10.73 4.16
N ALA A 526 -18.95 -12.01 3.92
CA ALA A 526 -19.88 -13.10 4.25
C ALA A 526 -20.17 -13.19 5.76
N THR A 527 -19.19 -12.86 6.60
CA THR A 527 -19.32 -12.89 8.06
C THR A 527 -18.62 -11.72 8.72
N VAL A 528 -19.30 -11.01 9.63
CA VAL A 528 -18.72 -9.90 10.38
C VAL A 528 -18.72 -10.21 11.88
N ALA A 529 -17.57 -10.62 12.41
CA ALA A 529 -17.40 -10.92 13.83
C ALA A 529 -17.15 -9.65 14.66
N THR A 530 -15.90 -9.23 14.82
CA THR A 530 -15.53 -8.01 15.57
C THR A 530 -15.80 -6.72 14.80
N GLY A 531 -16.15 -6.81 13.51
CA GLY A 531 -16.26 -5.65 12.63
C GLY A 531 -14.92 -5.04 12.22
N ALA A 532 -13.77 -5.57 12.64
CA ALA A 532 -12.46 -4.96 12.38
C ALA A 532 -12.15 -4.77 10.89
N ALA A 533 -12.38 -5.81 10.08
CA ALA A 533 -12.17 -5.75 8.63
C ALA A 533 -13.20 -4.85 7.94
N ALA A 534 -14.48 -4.96 8.31
CA ALA A 534 -15.54 -4.11 7.77
C ALA A 534 -15.29 -2.62 8.07
N MET A 535 -14.91 -2.27 9.29
CA MET A 535 -14.57 -0.90 9.68
C MET A 535 -13.40 -0.35 8.85
N MET A 536 -12.38 -1.19 8.62
CA MET A 536 -11.23 -0.83 7.80
C MET A 536 -11.62 -0.61 6.33
N ALA A 537 -12.50 -1.46 5.78
CA ALA A 537 -12.96 -1.31 4.40
C ALA A 537 -13.88 -0.08 4.22
N ILE A 538 -14.83 0.15 5.13
CA ILE A 538 -15.67 1.38 5.14
C ILE A 538 -14.77 2.61 5.15
N ARG A 539 -13.72 2.59 5.97
CA ARG A 539 -12.76 3.68 6.05
C ARG A 539 -12.05 3.93 4.72
N VAL A 540 -11.57 2.88 4.06
CA VAL A 540 -10.95 3.00 2.73
C VAL A 540 -11.93 3.68 1.76
N LEU A 541 -13.22 3.33 1.80
CA LEU A 541 -14.22 3.99 0.96
C LEU A 541 -14.38 5.48 1.27
N LEU A 542 -14.43 5.85 2.55
CA LEU A 542 -14.47 7.27 2.96
C LEU A 542 -13.22 8.04 2.51
N ASP A 543 -12.04 7.41 2.55
CA ASP A 543 -10.79 8.01 2.08
C ASP A 543 -10.84 8.29 0.55
N HIS A 544 -11.64 7.52 -0.19
CA HIS A 544 -11.93 7.72 -1.61
C HIS A 544 -13.12 8.67 -1.87
N ASP A 545 -13.44 9.53 -0.90
CA ASP A 545 -14.49 10.55 -0.95
C ASP A 545 -15.91 9.95 -1.20
N VAL A 546 -16.14 8.69 -0.81
CA VAL A 546 -17.49 8.09 -0.80
C VAL A 546 -18.28 8.65 0.39
N PRO A 547 -19.49 9.20 0.21
CA PRO A 547 -20.33 9.64 1.32
C PRO A 547 -20.71 8.48 2.24
N GLU A 548 -20.66 8.70 3.56
CA GLU A 548 -20.93 7.66 4.56
C GLU A 548 -22.33 7.05 4.42
N GLU A 549 -23.34 7.89 4.16
CA GLU A 549 -24.73 7.47 3.91
C GLU A 549 -24.92 6.61 2.65
N ASN A 550 -23.95 6.63 1.72
CA ASN A 550 -23.97 5.86 0.49
C ASN A 550 -23.31 4.48 0.62
N ILE A 551 -22.87 4.11 1.83
CA ILE A 551 -22.24 2.82 2.09
C ILE A 551 -23.26 1.90 2.78
N THR A 552 -23.49 0.73 2.17
CA THR A 552 -24.29 -0.36 2.75
C THR A 552 -23.38 -1.57 2.98
N LEU A 553 -23.17 -1.95 4.25
CA LEU A 553 -22.46 -3.17 4.63
C LEU A 553 -23.42 -4.36 4.55
N LEU A 554 -23.06 -5.36 3.74
CA LEU A 554 -23.83 -6.58 3.51
C LEU A 554 -23.10 -7.79 4.08
N SER A 555 -23.81 -8.57 4.88
CA SER A 555 -23.29 -9.83 5.42
C SER A 555 -24.36 -10.91 5.56
N LEU A 556 -23.97 -12.19 5.52
CA LEU A 556 -24.88 -13.29 5.83
C LEU A 556 -25.03 -13.47 7.34
N LEU A 557 -23.99 -13.13 8.11
CA LEU A 557 -24.01 -13.30 9.55
C LEU A 557 -23.14 -12.25 10.23
N VAL A 558 -23.73 -11.55 11.20
CA VAL A 558 -23.02 -10.53 11.98
C VAL A 558 -23.13 -10.86 13.46
N ALA A 559 -22.07 -10.67 14.23
CA ALA A 559 -22.15 -10.74 15.68
C ALA A 559 -22.63 -9.41 16.28
N VAL A 560 -23.34 -9.45 17.41
CA VAL A 560 -23.79 -8.23 18.11
C VAL A 560 -22.64 -7.24 18.36
N SER A 561 -21.46 -7.73 18.76
CA SER A 561 -20.26 -6.90 18.97
C SER A 561 -19.80 -6.19 17.69
N GLY A 562 -19.86 -6.85 16.53
CA GLY A 562 -19.54 -6.28 15.23
C GLY A 562 -20.54 -5.22 14.79
N VAL A 563 -21.84 -5.45 15.01
CA VAL A 563 -22.90 -4.45 14.72
C VAL A 563 -22.63 -3.17 15.48
N HIS A 564 -22.46 -3.25 16.81
CA HIS A 564 -22.22 -2.06 17.62
C HIS A 564 -20.92 -1.36 17.25
N SER A 565 -19.84 -2.12 16.99
CA SER A 565 -18.55 -1.55 16.61
C SER A 565 -18.64 -0.75 15.31
N VAL A 566 -19.32 -1.29 14.30
CA VAL A 566 -19.48 -0.62 13.00
C VAL A 566 -20.43 0.56 13.11
N ALA A 567 -21.62 0.39 13.70
CA ALA A 567 -22.62 1.45 13.79
C ALA A 567 -22.18 2.62 14.68
N TYR A 568 -21.39 2.35 15.72
CA TYR A 568 -20.81 3.38 16.56
C TYR A 568 -19.71 4.16 15.83
N ALA A 569 -18.87 3.47 15.06
CA ALA A 569 -17.81 4.12 14.28
C ALA A 569 -18.36 4.88 13.07
N PHE A 570 -19.45 4.40 12.47
CA PHE A 570 -20.03 4.94 11.24
C PHE A 570 -21.57 4.98 11.34
N PRO A 571 -22.13 6.00 12.03
CA PRO A 571 -23.55 6.07 12.35
C PRO A 571 -24.48 6.26 11.14
N LYS A 572 -23.96 6.61 9.96
CA LYS A 572 -24.76 6.75 8.73
C LYS A 572 -24.68 5.52 7.82
N VAL A 573 -23.75 4.60 8.06
CA VAL A 573 -23.63 3.36 7.28
C VAL A 573 -24.80 2.44 7.59
N LYS A 574 -25.46 1.95 6.54
CA LYS A 574 -26.53 0.94 6.66
C LYS A 574 -25.89 -0.44 6.79
N ILE A 575 -26.28 -1.22 7.80
CA ILE A 575 -25.85 -2.61 7.97
C ILE A 575 -27.02 -3.50 7.61
N VAL A 576 -26.84 -4.40 6.65
CA VAL A 576 -27.88 -5.31 6.19
C VAL A 576 -27.39 -6.75 6.32
N THR A 577 -28.12 -7.56 7.08
CA THR A 577 -27.75 -8.95 7.37
C THR A 577 -28.92 -9.90 7.33
N THR A 578 -28.67 -11.20 7.09
CA THR A 578 -29.74 -12.22 7.19
C THR A 578 -29.90 -12.75 8.61
N ALA A 579 -28.87 -12.71 9.45
CA ALA A 579 -28.95 -13.12 10.86
C ALA A 579 -27.96 -12.35 11.75
N VAL A 580 -28.28 -12.28 13.04
CA VAL A 580 -27.42 -11.73 14.10
C VAL A 580 -27.22 -12.75 15.21
N ASP A 581 -25.97 -13.07 15.52
CA ASP A 581 -25.58 -14.01 16.57
C ASP A 581 -25.00 -13.27 17.79
N LYS A 582 -25.19 -13.84 18.98
CA LYS A 582 -24.93 -13.14 20.26
C LYS A 582 -23.46 -13.03 20.61
N GLU A 583 -22.68 -14.08 20.37
CA GLU A 583 -21.36 -14.25 20.96
C GLU A 583 -20.27 -14.41 19.91
N VAL A 584 -19.05 -14.06 20.33
CA VAL A 584 -17.82 -14.28 19.59
C VAL A 584 -16.85 -14.95 20.56
N ASN A 585 -16.20 -16.03 20.13
CA ASN A 585 -15.23 -16.75 20.97
C ASN A 585 -13.85 -16.05 20.98
N ASP A 586 -12.91 -16.58 21.76
CA ASP A 586 -11.54 -16.05 21.91
C ASP A 586 -10.73 -16.05 20.59
N GLN A 587 -11.14 -16.85 19.61
CA GLN A 587 -10.55 -16.91 18.27
C GLN A 587 -11.25 -15.97 17.28
N PHE A 588 -12.14 -15.10 17.75
CA PHE A 588 -12.94 -14.17 16.95
C PHE A 588 -13.92 -14.85 15.97
N HIS A 589 -14.31 -16.09 16.22
CA HIS A 589 -15.38 -16.78 15.49
C HIS A 589 -16.74 -16.51 16.15
N ILE A 590 -17.75 -16.29 15.32
CA ILE A 590 -19.14 -16.07 15.74
C ILE A 590 -19.72 -17.37 16.30
N LEU A 591 -20.50 -17.31 17.39
CA LEU A 591 -21.20 -18.45 18.00
C LEU A 591 -22.72 -18.21 18.03
N PRO A 592 -23.56 -19.18 17.61
CA PRO A 592 -23.21 -20.52 17.09
C PRO A 592 -22.54 -20.51 15.71
N GLY A 593 -22.63 -19.40 14.95
CA GLY A 593 -21.81 -19.19 13.77
C GLY A 593 -22.07 -20.14 12.60
N LEU A 594 -21.10 -20.16 11.68
CA LEU A 594 -21.08 -21.04 10.50
C LEU A 594 -19.66 -21.55 10.16
N GLY A 595 -18.72 -21.38 11.09
CA GLY A 595 -17.28 -21.64 10.89
C GLY A 595 -16.59 -20.59 10.01
N ASN A 596 -15.46 -20.95 9.40
CA ASN A 596 -14.81 -20.09 8.41
C ASN A 596 -15.55 -20.20 7.06
N PHE A 597 -16.32 -19.16 6.71
CA PHE A 597 -17.13 -19.16 5.48
C PHE A 597 -16.29 -19.36 4.23
N GLY A 598 -15.16 -18.66 4.14
CA GLY A 598 -14.27 -18.70 2.98
C GLY A 598 -13.72 -20.11 2.76
N ASP A 599 -13.26 -20.77 3.82
CA ASP A 599 -12.69 -22.11 3.72
C ASP A 599 -13.73 -23.17 3.32
N ARG A 600 -14.96 -23.07 3.83
CA ARG A 600 -16.06 -23.97 3.45
C ARG A 600 -16.50 -23.75 2.00
N TYR A 601 -16.53 -22.50 1.54
CA TYR A 601 -16.94 -22.15 0.18
C TYR A 601 -15.87 -22.52 -0.86
N PHE A 602 -14.61 -22.16 -0.61
CA PHE A 602 -13.48 -22.44 -1.51
C PHE A 602 -12.87 -23.84 -1.35
N GLY A 603 -13.23 -24.57 -0.28
CA GLY A 603 -12.68 -25.89 0.02
C GLY A 603 -11.22 -25.83 0.45
N THR A 604 -10.81 -24.77 1.15
CA THR A 604 -9.43 -24.54 1.59
C THR A 604 -9.18 -24.94 3.05
N SER A 605 -10.14 -25.59 3.71
CA SER A 605 -9.94 -26.18 5.02
C SER A 605 -8.80 -27.19 4.94
N SER A 606 -7.72 -26.96 5.70
CA SER A 606 -6.57 -27.86 5.75
C SER A 606 -7.02 -29.25 6.21
N SER A 607 -6.91 -30.23 5.31
CA SER A 607 -7.15 -31.66 5.54
C SER A 607 -6.15 -32.30 6.53
N ALA A 608 -5.49 -31.52 7.39
CA ALA A 608 -4.34 -31.92 8.20
C ALA A 608 -4.60 -31.92 9.72
N MET A 609 -5.84 -31.65 10.18
CA MET A 609 -6.18 -31.71 11.62
C MET A 609 -7.37 -32.64 11.95
N VAL A 610 -7.82 -33.47 11.00
CA VAL A 610 -8.96 -34.40 11.22
C VAL A 610 -8.55 -35.88 11.01
N ALA A 611 -7.26 -36.19 11.03
CA ALA A 611 -6.80 -37.58 10.97
C ALA A 611 -5.58 -37.83 11.87
N ALA A 612 -5.81 -37.87 13.18
CA ALA A 612 -5.18 -38.74 14.20
C ALA A 612 -5.54 -38.22 15.60
#